data_AF-A0A6G9ZF09-F1
#
_entry.id   AF-A0A6G9ZF09-F1
#
_cell.length_a   1.000
_cell.length_b   1.000
_cell.length_c   1.000
_cell.angle_alpha   90.00
_cell.angle_beta   90.00
_cell.angle_gamma   90.00
#
_symmetry.space_group_name_H-M   'P 1'
#
loop_
_entity.id
_entity.type
_entity.pdbx_description
1 polymer ?
#
loop_
_entity_poly.entity_id
_entity_poly.type
_entity_poly.pdbx_seq_one_letter_code
_entity_poly.pdbx_strand_id
1 'polypeptide(L)' 'MTVRTLTPADYNTKRRHDYAGTITTRPPETVQVQREVYADGDGKHRAMFASQRGGVELAPINIRD' A
#
# COMPACT_ATOMS: atom_id res chain seq x y z
N MET A 1 -0.94 14.55 -0.81
CA MET A 1 -1.26 13.10 -0.76
C MET A 1 -1.73 12.78 0.65
N THR A 2 -3.03 12.53 0.84
CA THR A 2 -3.58 12.27 2.18
C THR A 2 -3.19 10.85 2.61
N VAL A 3 -2.23 10.73 3.53
CA VAL A 3 -1.84 9.43 4.08
C VAL A 3 -3.01 8.89 4.90
N ARG A 4 -3.62 7.80 4.43
CA ARG A 4 -4.77 7.19 5.09
C ARG A 4 -4.31 6.36 6.28
N THR A 5 -5.16 6.25 7.29
CA THR A 5 -4.87 5.50 8.51
C THR A 5 -5.82 4.31 8.61
N LEU A 6 -5.28 3.13 8.96
CA LEU A 6 -6.06 1.92 9.28
C LEU A 6 -5.75 1.47 10.70
N THR A 7 -6.69 0.76 11.32
CA THR A 7 -6.38 -0.05 12.51
C THR A 7 -5.65 -1.35 12.10
N PRO A 8 -4.96 -2.03 13.03
CA PRO A 8 -4.41 -3.36 12.78
C PRO A 8 -5.46 -4.37 12.30
N ALA A 9 -6.69 -4.30 12.82
CA ALA A 9 -7.79 -5.19 12.44
C ALA A 9 -8.21 -4.97 10.98
N ASP A 10 -8.37 -3.70 10.57
CA ASP A 10 -8.70 -3.36 9.18
C ASP A 10 -7.59 -3.75 8.21
N TYR A 11 -6.34 -3.50 8.60
CA TYR A 11 -5.17 -3.88 7.80
C TYR A 11 -5.11 -5.39 7.60
N ASN A 12 -5.25 -6.18 8.68
CA ASN A 12 -5.22 -7.63 8.61
C ASN A 12 -6.38 -8.20 7.77
N THR A 13 -7.56 -7.61 7.87
CA THR A 13 -8.71 -8.00 7.05
C THR A 13 -8.42 -7.77 5.58
N LYS A 14 -7.92 -6.57 5.21
CA LYS A 14 -7.53 -6.25 3.83
C LYS A 14 -6.39 -7.14 3.33
N ARG A 15 -5.39 -7.43 4.17
CA ARG A 15 -4.25 -8.29 3.82
C ARG A 15 -4.67 -9.71 3.48
N ARG A 16 -5.67 -10.29 4.18
CA ARG A 16 -6.21 -11.63 3.88
C ARG A 16 -6.87 -11.74 2.51
N HIS A 17 -7.27 -10.61 1.93
CA HIS A 17 -7.88 -10.52 0.61
C HIS A 17 -6.93 -9.91 -0.44
N ASP A 18 -5.62 -9.89 -0.17
CA ASP A 18 -4.60 -9.29 -1.05
C ASP A 18 -4.82 -7.80 -1.36
N TYR A 19 -5.64 -7.11 -0.54
CA TYR A 19 -5.93 -5.69 -0.66
C TYR A 19 -4.97 -4.81 0.14
N ALA A 20 -4.07 -5.39 0.92
CA ALA A 20 -3.04 -4.67 1.66
C ALA A 20 -1.78 -5.51 1.84
N GLY A 21 -0.63 -4.85 1.95
CA GLY A 21 0.66 -5.52 2.10
C GLY A 21 1.84 -4.56 2.06
N THR A 22 3.03 -5.12 2.25
CA THR A 22 4.30 -4.46 1.97
C THR A 22 4.69 -4.69 0.51
N ILE A 23 5.56 -3.84 -0.03
CA ILE A 23 6.06 -3.95 -1.42
C ILE A 23 6.78 -5.28 -1.69
N THR A 24 7.24 -5.98 -0.64
CA THR A 24 8.02 -7.21 -0.71
C THR A 24 7.30 -8.43 -1.31
N THR A 25 6.01 -8.32 -1.65
CA THR A 25 5.23 -9.42 -2.26
C THR A 25 4.89 -9.20 -3.74
N ARG A 26 5.41 -8.14 -4.38
CA ARG A 26 5.16 -7.81 -5.80
C ARG A 26 6.29 -8.31 -6.71
N PRO A 27 6.04 -8.48 -8.03
CA PRO A 27 7.08 -8.81 -9.00
C PRO A 27 8.27 -7.84 -8.92
N PRO A 28 9.52 -8.31 -9.04
CA PRO A 28 10.72 -7.49 -8.85
C PRO A 28 10.74 -6.19 -9.66
N GLU A 29 10.26 -6.22 -10.90
CA GLU A 29 10.14 -5.06 -11.79
C GLU A 29 9.21 -3.96 -11.26
N THR A 30 8.11 -4.33 -10.59
CA THR A 30 7.16 -3.39 -9.98
C THR A 30 7.78 -2.76 -8.73
N VAL A 31 8.53 -3.54 -7.96
CA VAL A 31 9.25 -3.09 -6.77
C VAL A 31 10.34 -2.09 -7.15
N GLN A 32 11.07 -2.34 -8.24
CA GLN A 32 12.18 -1.50 -8.69
C GLN A 32 11.70 -0.12 -9.17
N VAL A 33 10.71 -0.06 -10.07
CA VAL A 33 10.12 1.22 -10.53
C VAL A 33 9.56 2.01 -9.35
N GLN A 34 8.94 1.34 -8.38
CA GLN A 34 8.35 2.01 -7.23
C GLN A 34 9.40 2.50 -6.22
N ARG A 35 10.54 1.81 -6.08
CA ARG A 35 11.71 2.27 -5.31
C ARG A 35 12.39 3.47 -5.95
N GLU A 36 12.47 3.50 -7.28
CA GLU A 36 13.02 4.64 -8.04
C GLU A 36 12.14 5.89 -7.90
N VAL A 37 10.82 5.73 -7.92
CA VAL A 37 9.86 6.85 -7.81
C VAL A 37 9.60 7.26 -6.36
N TYR A 38 9.66 6.33 -5.41
CA TYR A 38 9.36 6.55 -4.00
C TYR A 38 10.42 5.90 -3.10
N ALA A 39 11.63 6.47 -3.07
CA ALA A 39 12.75 5.99 -2.25
C ALA A 39 12.38 5.83 -0.76
N ASP A 40 11.57 6.74 -0.21
CA ASP A 40 11.08 6.69 1.18
C ASP A 40 9.89 5.72 1.39
N GLY A 41 9.49 5.01 0.34
CA GLY A 41 8.34 4.12 0.30
C GLY A 41 8.67 2.66 0.66
N ASP A 42 9.96 2.31 0.71
CA ASP A 42 10.37 0.95 1.05
C ASP A 42 10.02 0.62 2.50
N GLY A 43 9.47 -0.57 2.73
CA GLY A 43 8.99 -1.00 4.05
C GLY A 43 7.67 -0.39 4.55
N LYS A 44 7.10 0.64 3.90
CA LYS A 44 5.82 1.22 4.33
C LYS A 44 4.64 0.30 4.02
N HIS A 45 3.68 0.23 4.93
CA HIS A 45 2.40 -0.45 4.70
C HIS A 45 1.63 0.22 3.56
N ARG A 46 1.02 -0.59 2.69
CA ARG A 46 0.19 -0.10 1.58
C ARG A 46 -1.14 -0.83 1.52
N ALA A 47 -2.14 -0.17 0.96
CA ALA A 47 -3.45 -0.77 0.70
C ALA A 47 -4.02 -0.28 -0.64
N MET A 48 -4.85 -1.12 -1.25
CA MET A 48 -5.61 -0.78 -2.46
C MET A 48 -6.81 0.10 -2.10
N PHE A 49 -6.99 1.16 -2.89
CA PHE A 49 -8.09 2.09 -2.77
C PHE A 49 -8.67 2.41 -4.13
N ALA A 50 -9.93 2.84 -4.17
CA ALA A 50 -10.49 3.47 -5.35
C ALA A 50 -9.74 4.79 -5.60
N SER A 51 -9.20 4.95 -6.81
CA SER A 51 -8.55 6.19 -7.23
C SER A 51 -9.61 7.25 -7.56
N GLN A 52 -9.29 8.51 -7.28
CA GLN A 52 -10.15 9.64 -7.67
C GLN A 52 -10.26 9.81 -9.19
N ARG A 53 -9.35 9.20 -9.96
CA ARG A 53 -9.34 9.24 -11.43
C ARG A 53 -10.05 8.03 -12.07
N GLY A 54 -10.73 7.22 -11.26
CA GLY A 54 -11.28 5.92 -11.67
C GLY A 54 -10.25 4.79 -11.55
N GLY A 55 -10.73 3.57 -11.34
CA GLY A 55 -9.88 2.39 -11.13
C GLY A 55 -9.35 2.25 -9.69
N VAL A 56 -8.30 1.45 -9.52
CA VAL A 56 -7.70 1.13 -8.23
C VAL A 56 -6.24 1.61 -8.16
N GLU A 57 -5.83 2.12 -7.00
CA GLU A 57 -4.46 2.57 -6.73
C GLU A 57 -3.92 1.97 -5.44
N LEU A 58 -2.59 1.79 -5.39
CA LEU A 58 -1.88 1.30 -4.20
C LEU A 58 -1.21 2.46 -3.47
N ALA A 59 -1.80 2.89 -2.36
CA ALA A 59 -1.31 4.03 -1.58
C ALA A 59 -0.68 3.58 -0.24
N PRO A 60 0.36 4.28 0.26
CA PRO A 60 0.89 4.09 1.59
C PRO A 60 -0.14 4.47 2.65
N ILE A 61 -0.10 3.77 3.76
CA ILE A 61 -0.98 3.94 4.91
C ILE A 61 -0.18 3.97 6.20
N ASN A 62 -0.73 4.63 7.21
CA ASN A 62 -0.31 4.48 8.60
C ASN A 62 -1.20 3.43 9.26
N ILE A 63 -0.62 2.61 10.14
CA ILE A 63 -1.38 1.74 11.04
C ILE A 63 -1.34 2.39 12.42
N ARG A 64 -2.50 2.65 13.03
CA ARG A 64 -2.62 3.20 14.39
C ARG A 64 -3.37 2.23 15.28
N ASP A 65 -2.96 2.15 16.54
CA ASP A 65 -3.55 1.28 17.57
C ASP A 65 -5.04 1.56 17.79
#